data_AF-A0A3L7JCK4-F1
#
_entry.id   AF-A0A3L7JCK4-F1
#
_cell.length_a   1.000
_cell.length_b   1.000
_cell.length_c   1.000
_cell.angle_alpha   90.00
_cell.angle_beta   90.00
_cell.angle_gamma   90.00
#
_symmetry.space_group_name_H-M   'P 1'
#
loop_
_entity.id
_entity.type
_entity.pdbx_description
1 polymer ?
#
loop_
_entity_poly.entity_id
_entity_poly.type
_entity_poly.pdbx_seq_one_letter_code
_entity_poly.pdbx_strand_id
1 'polypeptide(L)'
;MSRMSLLSDLLSTLNRRAWFGRNQDEFHCSISDIEALCRKLLRSRGEATGILTASEIFLSLQNCDEMLLKRFFDLLAHEFAPNQETLTTAATEYAQAPSSKTLLALQSAADSPRQELFRRLNLAPGGTAALVKLREKLLPLVKTDPDLYGPVDADFLHLFQSWFNRGFLVLKPIDWNTPAAILEKIIAYEAVHAIDSWDNLRARLAPSDRRCFAFFHPAIPDDPLIFVEVALTGDIPASIASVLSDEREAIEAENAQTAVFYSISNCHRGLAGVSFGSFLIKQVASDMKETLPNLKTFVTLSPVPGFTRWLADLDEKHRAKLMADEKRALQIVESEGWQKDPALREEAEDGMLSLAARYFLNAKRGDGQPLDPVARFHLGNGAMLNRIMHAADLSSSALRQSHGVMVNYLYDLPRVEQRHEAYAASAEIAASRAVTSLLPSKAVQDDMRNVA
;
A
#
# COMPACT_ATOMS: atom_id res chain seq x y z
N MET A 1 37.74 18.07 19.03
CA MET A 1 37.13 17.85 17.72
C MET A 1 35.74 17.28 17.95
N SER A 2 34.68 17.99 17.55
CA SER A 2 33.29 17.58 17.79
C SER A 2 32.93 16.35 16.95
N ARG A 3 32.23 15.36 17.52
CA ARG A 3 31.75 14.15 16.83
C ARG A 3 30.97 14.46 15.54
N MET A 4 30.35 15.64 15.43
CA MET A 4 29.65 16.06 14.21
C MET A 4 30.59 16.37 13.02
N SER A 5 31.83 16.80 13.26
CA SER A 5 32.73 17.14 12.13
C SER A 5 33.34 15.90 11.48
N LEU A 6 33.61 14.84 12.26
CA LEU A 6 34.17 13.58 11.74
C LEU A 6 33.18 12.81 10.86
N LEU A 7 31.88 12.78 11.25
CA LEU A 7 30.81 12.20 10.44
C LEU A 7 30.56 13.02 9.18
N SER A 8 30.57 14.35 9.27
CA SER A 8 30.46 15.25 8.11
C SER A 8 31.64 15.09 7.13
N ASP A 9 32.86 14.91 7.63
CA ASP A 9 34.04 14.68 6.80
C ASP A 9 34.09 13.27 6.18
N LEU A 10 33.54 12.27 6.86
CA LEU A 10 33.35 10.91 6.33
C LEU A 10 32.25 10.84 5.27
N LEU A 11 31.15 11.56 5.49
CA LEU A 11 30.07 11.71 4.51
C LEU A 11 30.55 12.48 3.29
N SER A 12 31.34 13.54 3.46
CA SER A 12 31.88 14.32 2.34
C SER A 12 32.92 13.54 1.54
N THR A 13 33.67 12.62 2.15
CA THR A 13 34.61 11.73 1.44
C THR A 13 33.91 10.57 0.72
N LEU A 14 32.82 10.03 1.27
CA LEU A 14 31.95 9.06 0.57
C LEU A 14 31.19 9.73 -0.58
N ASN A 15 30.61 10.92 -0.36
CA ASN A 15 29.99 11.71 -1.43
C ASN A 15 31.00 12.15 -2.48
N ARG A 16 32.23 12.54 -2.12
CA ARG A 16 33.28 12.83 -3.12
C ARG A 16 33.65 11.60 -3.94
N ARG A 17 33.65 10.39 -3.37
CA ARG A 17 33.89 9.15 -4.13
C ARG A 17 32.74 8.81 -5.09
N ALA A 18 31.50 9.13 -4.72
CA ALA A 18 30.33 8.98 -5.60
C ALA A 18 30.25 10.08 -6.68
N TRP A 19 30.67 11.31 -6.35
CA TRP A 19 30.53 12.50 -7.21
C TRP A 19 31.71 12.69 -8.19
N PHE A 20 32.92 12.24 -7.83
CA PHE A 20 34.10 12.22 -8.72
C PHE A 20 34.35 10.84 -9.33
N GLY A 21 33.28 10.20 -9.83
CA GLY A 21 33.31 9.03 -10.71
C GLY A 21 34.56 8.15 -10.61
N ARG A 22 34.53 7.15 -9.72
CA ARG A 22 35.31 5.94 -10.01
C ARG A 22 34.76 5.38 -11.33
N ASN A 23 35.65 5.14 -12.29
CA ASN A 23 35.31 4.42 -13.53
C ASN A 23 34.42 3.23 -13.19
N GLN A 24 33.28 3.11 -13.88
CA GLN A 24 32.31 2.03 -13.70
C GLN A 24 32.88 0.64 -14.01
N ASP A 25 34.10 0.56 -14.56
CA ASP A 25 34.70 -0.67 -15.10
C ASP A 25 35.42 -1.58 -14.08
N GLU A 26 35.47 -1.27 -12.78
CA GLU A 26 36.25 -2.09 -11.80
C GLU A 26 35.53 -2.44 -10.48
N PHE A 27 34.20 -2.44 -10.41
CA PHE A 27 33.47 -2.94 -9.22
C PHE A 27 33.06 -4.42 -9.37
N HIS A 28 34.03 -5.33 -9.42
CA HIS A 28 33.77 -6.76 -9.24
C HIS A 28 33.66 -7.11 -7.76
N CYS A 29 32.51 -6.84 -7.14
CA CYS A 29 32.22 -7.35 -5.80
C CYS A 29 31.61 -8.76 -5.94
N SER A 30 32.28 -9.78 -5.41
CA SER A 30 31.72 -11.14 -5.39
C SER A 30 30.71 -11.29 -4.26
N ILE A 31 29.84 -12.30 -4.34
CA ILE A 31 28.91 -12.60 -3.23
C ILE A 31 29.66 -12.91 -1.92
N SER A 32 30.86 -13.50 -2.02
CA SER A 32 31.69 -13.84 -0.86
C SER A 32 32.21 -12.59 -0.16
N ASP A 33 32.51 -11.53 -0.92
CA ASP A 33 32.91 -10.24 -0.35
C ASP A 33 31.74 -9.58 0.39
N ILE A 34 30.54 -9.60 -0.20
CA ILE A 34 29.32 -9.08 0.45
C ILE A 34 29.02 -9.87 1.73
N GLU A 35 29.13 -11.19 1.70
CA GLU A 35 28.96 -12.04 2.88
C GLU A 35 29.96 -11.67 3.98
N ALA A 36 31.24 -11.52 3.64
CA ALA A 36 32.28 -11.13 4.58
C ALA A 36 31.98 -9.76 5.21
N LEU A 37 31.50 -8.79 4.42
CA LEU A 37 31.06 -7.48 4.92
C LEU A 37 29.86 -7.60 5.86
N CYS A 38 28.84 -8.39 5.52
CA CYS A 38 27.68 -8.62 6.40
C CYS A 38 28.09 -9.26 7.73
N ARG A 39 28.96 -10.28 7.71
CA ARG A 39 29.48 -10.91 8.93
C ARG A 39 30.35 -9.95 9.75
N LYS A 40 31.16 -9.12 9.08
CA LYS A 40 31.93 -8.03 9.72
C LYS A 40 31.00 -7.01 10.39
N LEU A 41 29.92 -6.62 9.72
CA LEU A 41 28.94 -5.67 10.24
C LEU A 41 28.27 -6.21 11.51
N LEU A 42 27.83 -7.47 11.52
CA LEU A 42 27.23 -8.12 12.71
C LEU A 42 28.22 -8.22 13.89
N ARG A 43 29.52 -8.43 13.61
CA ARG A 43 30.56 -8.51 14.66
C ARG A 43 31.06 -7.15 15.15
N SER A 44 30.82 -6.08 14.40
CA SER A 44 31.34 -4.74 14.72
C SER A 44 30.81 -4.27 16.08
N ARG A 45 31.70 -3.76 16.93
CA ARG A 45 31.33 -3.06 18.18
C ARG A 45 31.45 -1.54 18.06
N GLY A 46 32.10 -1.05 17.00
CA GLY A 46 32.30 0.37 16.76
C GLY A 46 31.23 0.94 15.83
N GLU A 47 30.57 2.01 16.26
CA GLU A 47 29.50 2.68 15.51
C GLU A 47 29.99 3.24 14.17
N ALA A 48 31.11 3.97 14.17
CA ALA A 48 31.68 4.54 12.94
C ALA A 48 32.08 3.47 11.90
N THR A 49 32.69 2.38 12.35
CA THR A 49 33.05 1.23 11.49
C THR A 49 31.80 0.52 10.97
N GLY A 50 30.74 0.44 11.78
CA GLY A 50 29.45 -0.11 11.39
C GLY A 50 28.81 0.67 10.26
N ILE A 51 28.73 2.00 10.38
CA ILE A 51 28.17 2.89 9.35
C ILE A 51 28.92 2.74 8.03
N LEU A 52 30.26 2.77 8.06
CA LEU A 52 31.09 2.60 6.86
C LEU A 52 30.86 1.26 6.18
N THR A 53 30.83 0.17 6.96
CA THR A 53 30.62 -1.19 6.43
C THR A 53 29.21 -1.32 5.83
N ALA A 54 28.19 -0.73 6.47
CA ALA A 54 26.83 -0.72 5.94
C ALA A 54 26.71 0.07 4.63
N SER A 55 27.35 1.24 4.54
CA SER A 55 27.42 2.02 3.29
C SER A 55 28.12 1.25 2.16
N GLU A 56 29.21 0.53 2.47
CA GLU A 56 29.93 -0.31 1.50
C GLU A 56 29.04 -1.45 0.98
N ILE A 57 28.29 -2.12 1.85
CA ILE A 57 27.32 -3.15 1.45
C ILE A 57 26.28 -2.58 0.49
N PHE A 58 25.68 -1.43 0.79
CA PHE A 58 24.69 -0.83 -0.10
C PHE A 58 25.26 -0.42 -1.46
N LEU A 59 26.48 0.13 -1.48
CA LEU A 59 27.15 0.46 -2.75
C LEU A 59 27.40 -0.80 -3.59
N SER A 60 27.78 -1.91 -2.97
CA SER A 60 27.94 -3.20 -3.67
C SER A 60 26.60 -3.72 -4.22
N LEU A 61 25.51 -3.61 -3.46
CA LEU A 61 24.17 -4.05 -3.88
C LEU A 61 23.51 -3.13 -4.92
N GLN A 62 23.89 -1.85 -4.99
CA GLN A 62 23.38 -0.92 -6.00
C GLN A 62 23.97 -1.18 -7.38
N ASN A 63 25.22 -1.62 -7.44
CA ASN A 63 25.96 -1.85 -8.69
C ASN A 63 25.88 -3.29 -9.19
N CYS A 64 25.18 -4.18 -8.49
CA CYS A 64 25.11 -5.59 -8.86
C CYS A 64 24.01 -5.87 -9.89
N ASP A 65 24.23 -6.89 -10.71
CA ASP A 65 23.19 -7.43 -11.59
C ASP A 65 22.12 -8.20 -10.80
N GLU A 66 21.03 -8.58 -11.48
CA GLU A 66 19.92 -9.32 -10.86
C GLU A 66 20.36 -10.69 -10.33
N MET A 67 21.37 -11.32 -10.95
CA MET A 67 21.87 -12.62 -10.53
C MET A 67 22.58 -12.53 -9.19
N LEU A 68 23.48 -11.56 -9.02
CA LEU A 68 24.19 -11.34 -7.78
C LEU A 68 23.24 -10.87 -6.68
N LEU A 69 22.24 -10.06 -7.00
CA LEU A 69 21.21 -9.67 -6.06
C LEU A 69 20.38 -10.87 -5.57
N LYS A 70 19.97 -11.77 -6.47
CA LYS A 70 19.32 -13.02 -6.09
C LYS A 70 20.21 -13.85 -5.16
N ARG A 71 21.49 -13.99 -5.50
CA ARG A 71 22.46 -14.71 -4.64
C ARG A 71 22.60 -14.07 -3.26
N PHE A 72 22.45 -12.75 -3.15
CA PHE A 72 22.38 -12.07 -1.86
C PHE A 72 21.12 -12.42 -1.07
N PHE A 73 19.96 -12.55 -1.71
CA PHE A 73 18.76 -13.06 -1.03
C PHE A 73 18.88 -14.53 -0.64
N ASP A 74 19.49 -15.37 -1.47
CA ASP A 74 19.80 -16.77 -1.14
C ASP A 74 20.72 -16.82 0.11
N LEU A 75 21.73 -15.96 0.16
CA LEU A 75 22.63 -15.79 1.30
C LEU A 75 21.86 -15.38 2.57
N LEU A 76 20.95 -14.42 2.49
CA LEU A 76 20.11 -14.01 3.63
C LEU A 76 19.21 -15.14 4.13
N ALA A 77 18.63 -15.91 3.21
CA ALA A 77 17.74 -17.01 3.54
C ALA A 77 18.47 -18.17 4.24
N HIS A 78 19.69 -18.50 3.79
CA HIS A 78 20.45 -19.65 4.30
C HIS A 78 21.46 -19.30 5.41
N GLU A 79 22.36 -18.35 5.16
CA GLU A 79 23.53 -18.10 6.03
C GLU A 79 23.24 -17.16 7.20
N PHE A 80 22.14 -16.41 7.12
CA PHE A 80 21.70 -15.48 8.17
C PHE A 80 20.40 -15.93 8.84
N ALA A 81 20.04 -17.20 8.75
CA ALA A 81 18.94 -17.81 9.51
C ALA A 81 19.34 -18.13 10.96
N PRO A 82 18.37 -18.27 11.89
CA PRO A 82 18.62 -18.85 13.20
C PRO A 82 19.36 -20.18 13.12
N ASN A 83 20.33 -20.41 14.00
CA ASN A 83 21.09 -21.66 14.02
C ASN A 83 20.18 -22.82 14.48
N GLN A 84 19.90 -23.76 13.56
CA GLN A 84 18.99 -24.89 13.77
C GLN A 84 19.34 -25.76 14.99
N GLU A 85 20.64 -26.02 15.21
CA GLU A 85 21.10 -26.84 16.33
C GLU A 85 20.84 -26.12 17.67
N THR A 86 21.23 -24.84 17.76
CA THR A 86 21.02 -24.01 18.96
C THR A 86 19.54 -23.84 19.27
N LEU A 87 18.72 -23.62 18.23
CA LEU A 87 17.27 -23.50 18.36
C LEU A 87 16.64 -24.80 18.86
N THR A 88 17.05 -25.94 18.30
CA THR A 88 16.54 -27.26 18.69
C THR A 88 16.90 -27.60 20.14
N THR A 89 18.14 -27.31 20.55
CA THR A 89 18.57 -27.49 21.94
C THR A 89 17.76 -26.60 22.89
N ALA A 90 17.65 -25.31 22.60
CA ALA A 90 16.89 -24.39 23.45
C ALA A 90 15.39 -24.74 23.52
N ALA A 91 14.81 -25.20 22.42
CA ALA A 91 13.41 -25.66 22.38
C ALA A 91 13.21 -26.93 23.23
N THR A 92 14.16 -27.87 23.16
CA THR A 92 14.13 -29.10 23.96
C THR A 92 14.28 -28.80 25.45
N GLU A 93 15.21 -27.94 25.83
CA GLU A 93 15.39 -27.50 27.22
C GLU A 93 14.16 -26.80 27.77
N TYR A 94 13.51 -25.94 26.98
CA TYR A 94 12.25 -25.31 27.38
C TYR A 94 11.12 -26.32 27.52
N ALA A 95 10.99 -27.27 26.61
CA ALA A 95 9.97 -28.32 26.67
C ALA A 95 10.14 -29.23 27.90
N GLN A 96 11.37 -29.53 28.30
CA GLN A 96 11.68 -30.36 29.47
C GLN A 96 11.50 -29.60 30.79
N ALA A 97 11.88 -28.33 30.84
CA ALA A 97 11.81 -27.51 32.05
C ALA A 97 11.33 -26.07 31.74
N PRO A 98 10.02 -25.85 31.56
CA PRO A 98 9.47 -24.53 31.28
C PRO A 98 9.77 -23.55 32.42
N SER A 99 10.54 -22.51 32.14
CA SER A 99 10.90 -21.46 33.09
C SER A 99 11.20 -20.16 32.34
N SER A 100 11.20 -19.02 33.03
CA SER A 100 11.60 -17.75 32.40
C SER A 100 13.02 -17.80 31.81
N LYS A 101 13.93 -18.55 32.44
CA LYS A 101 15.31 -18.71 31.94
C LYS A 101 15.36 -19.50 30.63
N THR A 102 14.68 -20.64 30.57
CA THR A 102 14.64 -21.48 29.36
C THR A 102 13.84 -20.82 28.24
N LEU A 103 12.80 -20.04 28.58
CA LEU A 103 12.06 -19.22 27.60
C LEU A 103 12.96 -18.13 26.98
N LEU A 104 13.71 -17.39 27.78
CA LEU A 104 14.63 -16.35 27.29
C LEU A 104 15.73 -16.94 26.39
N ALA A 105 16.23 -18.13 26.72
CA ALA A 105 17.19 -18.84 25.88
C ALA A 105 16.59 -19.24 24.53
N LEU A 106 15.37 -19.78 24.54
CA LEU A 106 14.63 -20.12 23.32
C LEU A 106 14.36 -18.89 22.45
N GLN A 107 13.89 -17.79 23.05
CA GLN A 107 13.67 -16.53 22.34
C GLN A 107 14.98 -16.02 21.69
N SER A 108 16.07 -15.99 22.46
CA SER A 108 17.38 -15.57 21.95
C SER A 108 17.91 -16.47 20.83
N ALA A 109 17.63 -17.77 20.88
CA ALA A 109 18.02 -18.72 19.83
C ALA A 109 17.16 -18.61 18.56
N ALA A 110 15.90 -18.17 18.70
CA ALA A 110 14.97 -17.94 17.61
C ALA A 110 15.16 -16.57 16.93
N ASP A 111 15.81 -15.62 17.59
CA ASP A 111 16.11 -14.30 17.03
C ASP A 111 16.88 -14.42 15.72
N SER A 112 16.31 -13.85 14.66
CA SER A 112 16.88 -13.91 13.32
C SER A 112 18.10 -12.98 13.19
N PRO A 113 19.28 -13.51 12.81
CA PRO A 113 20.44 -12.67 12.51
C PRO A 113 20.17 -11.62 11.44
N ARG A 114 19.23 -11.87 10.52
CA ARG A 114 18.80 -10.89 9.51
C ARG A 114 18.25 -9.62 10.13
N GLN A 115 17.47 -9.71 11.21
CA GLN A 115 16.88 -8.51 11.83
C GLN A 115 17.96 -7.59 12.37
N GLU A 116 19.00 -8.16 13.00
CA GLU A 116 20.13 -7.37 13.48
C GLU A 116 20.96 -6.81 12.32
N LEU A 117 21.16 -7.59 11.25
CA LEU A 117 21.82 -7.13 10.05
C LEU A 117 21.08 -5.92 9.46
N PHE A 118 19.76 -5.99 9.30
CA PHE A 118 18.93 -4.91 8.78
C PHE A 118 18.94 -3.69 9.72
N ARG A 119 18.87 -3.86 11.04
CA ARG A 119 19.04 -2.76 12.02
C ARG A 119 20.37 -2.04 11.84
N ARG A 120 21.46 -2.77 11.66
CA ARG A 120 22.80 -2.20 11.44
C ARG A 120 22.96 -1.56 10.08
N LEU A 121 22.38 -2.15 9.04
CA LEU A 121 22.33 -1.55 7.71
C LEU A 121 21.59 -0.21 7.74
N ASN A 122 20.53 -0.11 8.53
CA ASN A 122 19.76 1.12 8.70
C ASN A 122 20.54 2.28 9.35
N LEU A 123 21.70 2.03 9.95
CA LEU A 123 22.60 3.08 10.46
C LEU A 123 23.31 3.83 9.33
N ALA A 124 23.38 3.27 8.12
CA ALA A 124 23.95 3.95 6.98
C ALA A 124 23.11 5.18 6.59
N PRO A 125 23.74 6.25 6.07
CA PRO A 125 23.03 7.38 5.48
C PRO A 125 22.11 6.89 4.35
N GLY A 126 20.81 7.23 4.41
CA GLY A 126 19.81 6.74 3.46
C GLY A 126 19.48 5.24 3.60
N GLY A 127 19.94 4.58 4.66
CA GLY A 127 19.77 3.14 4.88
C GLY A 127 18.31 2.70 4.89
N THR A 128 17.41 3.49 5.47
CA THR A 128 15.97 3.19 5.48
C THR A 128 15.39 3.10 4.07
N ALA A 129 15.65 4.11 3.24
CA ALA A 129 15.18 4.11 1.85
C ALA A 129 15.81 2.97 1.04
N ALA A 130 17.11 2.69 1.26
CA ALA A 130 17.80 1.58 0.61
C ALA A 130 17.21 0.21 0.99
N LEU A 131 16.84 0.00 2.26
CA LEU A 131 16.18 -1.23 2.72
C LEU A 131 14.78 -1.38 2.12
N VAL A 132 14.01 -0.29 2.01
CA VAL A 132 12.70 -0.31 1.34
C VAL A 132 12.85 -0.76 -0.12
N LYS A 133 13.84 -0.21 -0.84
CA LYS A 133 14.15 -0.61 -2.21
C LYS A 133 14.69 -2.04 -2.31
N LEU A 134 15.46 -2.49 -1.34
CA LEU A 134 15.94 -3.87 -1.29
C LEU A 134 14.76 -4.85 -1.11
N ARG A 135 13.82 -4.55 -0.21
CA ARG A 135 12.60 -5.36 -0.05
C ARG A 135 11.73 -5.34 -1.30
N GLU A 136 11.60 -4.19 -1.96
CA GLU A 136 10.88 -4.10 -3.24
C GLU A 136 11.40 -5.12 -4.27
N LYS A 137 12.72 -5.32 -4.33
CA LYS A 137 13.36 -6.32 -5.20
C LYS A 137 13.23 -7.77 -4.69
N LEU A 138 13.00 -7.98 -3.39
CA LEU A 138 12.73 -9.29 -2.79
C LEU A 138 11.32 -9.81 -3.10
N LEU A 139 10.31 -8.93 -3.09
CA LEU A 139 8.89 -9.33 -3.20
C LEU A 139 8.54 -10.20 -4.42
N PRO A 140 9.10 -10.00 -5.63
CA PRO A 140 8.90 -10.91 -6.74
C PRO A 140 9.41 -12.33 -6.47
N LEU A 141 10.55 -12.46 -5.78
CA LEU A 141 11.14 -13.77 -5.44
C LEU A 141 10.31 -14.51 -4.39
N VAL A 142 9.72 -13.79 -3.43
CA VAL A 142 8.76 -14.36 -2.46
C VAL A 142 7.58 -15.01 -3.15
N LYS A 143 7.11 -14.45 -4.28
CA LYS A 143 6.02 -15.07 -5.05
C LYS A 143 6.45 -16.35 -5.77
N THR A 144 7.72 -16.45 -6.17
CA THR A 144 8.24 -17.63 -6.88
C THR A 144 8.60 -18.76 -5.93
N ASP A 145 9.14 -18.45 -4.75
CA ASP A 145 9.51 -19.43 -3.72
C ASP A 145 9.18 -18.87 -2.32
N PRO A 146 7.92 -19.01 -1.86
CA PRO A 146 7.49 -18.49 -0.57
C PRO A 146 8.20 -19.13 0.62
N ASP A 147 8.58 -20.40 0.52
CA ASP A 147 9.21 -21.13 1.62
C ASP A 147 10.64 -20.65 1.86
N LEU A 148 11.39 -20.37 0.79
CA LEU A 148 12.76 -19.88 0.88
C LEU A 148 12.84 -18.42 1.33
N TYR A 149 12.06 -17.54 0.69
CA TYR A 149 12.19 -16.09 0.86
C TYR A 149 11.17 -15.49 1.85
N GLY A 150 10.08 -16.19 2.15
CA GLY A 150 9.07 -15.75 3.11
C GLY A 150 9.64 -15.38 4.48
N PRO A 151 10.55 -16.17 5.07
CA PRO A 151 11.20 -15.81 6.33
C PRO A 151 12.03 -14.52 6.25
N VAL A 152 12.62 -14.21 5.10
CA VAL A 152 13.38 -12.97 4.87
C VAL A 152 12.42 -11.78 4.81
N ASP A 153 11.32 -11.90 4.08
CA ASP A 153 10.29 -10.85 4.00
C ASP A 153 9.60 -10.62 5.36
N ALA A 154 9.37 -11.67 6.14
CA ALA A 154 8.78 -11.56 7.47
C ALA A 154 9.66 -10.72 8.41
N ASP A 155 11.00 -10.90 8.36
CA ASP A 155 11.93 -10.09 9.14
C ASP A 155 11.96 -8.63 8.69
N PHE A 156 11.88 -8.36 7.39
CA PHE A 156 11.70 -7.00 6.88
C PHE A 156 10.39 -6.38 7.38
N LEU A 157 9.28 -7.09 7.26
CA LEU A 157 7.95 -6.62 7.65
C LEU A 157 7.90 -6.30 9.14
N HIS A 158 8.48 -7.17 9.98
CA HIS A 158 8.60 -6.95 11.42
C HIS A 158 9.32 -5.62 11.75
N LEU A 159 10.46 -5.36 11.12
CA LEU A 159 11.21 -4.12 11.33
C LEU A 159 10.47 -2.90 10.77
N PHE A 160 9.90 -3.01 9.57
CA PHE A 160 9.19 -1.90 8.94
C PHE A 160 7.91 -1.52 9.68
N GLN A 161 7.21 -2.47 10.31
CA GLN A 161 6.07 -2.17 11.18
C GLN A 161 6.47 -1.27 12.36
N SER A 162 7.68 -1.46 12.91
CA SER A 162 8.22 -0.64 13.99
C SER A 162 8.73 0.71 13.47
N TRP A 163 9.50 0.71 12.37
CA TRP A 163 10.14 1.92 11.84
C TRP A 163 9.16 2.89 11.19
N PHE A 164 8.15 2.39 10.48
CA PHE A 164 7.14 3.21 9.79
C PHE A 164 5.84 3.34 10.58
N ASN A 165 5.93 3.27 11.91
CA ASN A 165 4.76 3.45 12.75
C ASN A 165 4.15 4.85 12.54
N ARG A 166 2.83 4.93 12.73
CA ARG A 166 2.05 6.16 12.53
C ARG A 166 2.61 7.38 13.28
N GLY A 167 3.19 7.18 14.48
CA GLY A 167 3.68 8.26 15.33
C GLY A 167 4.85 9.06 14.72
N PHE A 168 5.52 8.51 13.71
CA PHE A 168 6.59 9.21 12.99
C PHE A 168 6.15 9.80 11.65
N LEU A 169 4.93 9.54 11.19
CA LEU A 169 4.47 10.06 9.91
C LEU A 169 4.07 11.52 10.04
N VAL A 170 4.58 12.34 9.11
CA VAL A 170 4.27 13.76 9.02
C VAL A 170 3.40 13.99 7.79
N LEU A 171 2.18 14.47 8.01
CA LEU A 171 1.30 14.92 6.93
C LEU A 171 1.76 16.31 6.46
N LYS A 172 1.91 16.49 5.14
CA LYS A 172 2.19 17.78 4.52
C LYS A 172 1.21 18.04 3.36
N PRO A 173 0.74 19.29 3.18
CA PRO A 173 0.07 19.67 1.95
C PRO A 173 1.05 19.61 0.77
N ILE A 174 0.55 19.23 -0.38
CA ILE A 174 1.25 19.25 -1.66
C ILE A 174 0.52 20.21 -2.58
N ASP A 175 1.26 21.17 -3.10
CA ASP A 175 0.76 22.23 -3.97
C ASP A 175 1.80 22.58 -5.05
N TRP A 176 1.50 23.59 -5.86
CA TRP A 176 2.41 24.04 -6.92
C TRP A 176 3.68 24.74 -6.41
N ASN A 177 3.79 25.05 -5.11
CA ASN A 177 4.99 25.59 -4.49
C ASN A 177 5.92 24.49 -3.93
N THR A 178 5.45 23.24 -3.93
CA THR A 178 6.22 22.09 -3.47
C THR A 178 7.43 21.87 -4.39
N PRO A 179 8.61 21.50 -3.86
CA PRO A 179 9.82 21.30 -4.67
C PRO A 179 9.59 20.34 -5.85
N ALA A 180 10.08 20.72 -7.04
CA ALA A 180 9.90 19.94 -8.27
C ALA A 180 10.35 18.48 -8.13
N ALA A 181 11.42 18.21 -7.38
CA ALA A 181 11.90 16.85 -7.13
C ALA A 181 10.89 15.96 -6.38
N ILE A 182 10.00 16.54 -5.56
CA ILE A 182 8.90 15.81 -4.90
C ILE A 182 7.74 15.64 -5.88
N LEU A 183 7.41 16.68 -6.66
CA LEU A 183 6.35 16.64 -7.67
C LEU A 183 6.62 15.59 -8.76
N GLU A 184 7.86 15.45 -9.21
CA GLU A 184 8.29 14.39 -10.14
C GLU A 184 8.01 12.99 -9.59
N LYS A 185 8.20 12.80 -8.29
CA LYS A 185 7.90 11.53 -7.63
C LYS A 185 6.39 11.26 -7.58
N ILE A 186 5.57 12.28 -7.35
CA ILE A 186 4.11 12.13 -7.38
C ILE A 186 3.64 11.70 -8.77
N ILE A 187 4.18 12.31 -9.83
CA ILE A 187 3.93 11.87 -11.22
C ILE A 187 4.32 10.39 -11.39
N ALA A 188 5.50 9.99 -10.91
CA ALA A 188 6.00 8.63 -11.04
C ALA A 188 5.22 7.58 -10.22
N TYR A 189 4.56 7.99 -9.14
CA TYR A 189 3.90 7.09 -8.19
C TYR A 189 2.37 7.02 -8.34
N GLU A 190 1.77 7.85 -9.19
CA GLU A 190 0.33 7.84 -9.39
C GLU A 190 -0.13 6.52 -10.02
N ALA A 191 -0.86 5.73 -9.22
CA ALA A 191 -1.20 4.35 -9.53
C ALA A 191 -2.69 4.16 -9.89
N VAL A 192 -3.55 5.15 -9.62
CA VAL A 192 -4.99 5.08 -9.83
C VAL A 192 -5.38 5.74 -11.15
N HIS A 193 -4.92 6.97 -11.38
CA HIS A 193 -5.20 7.75 -12.58
C HIS A 193 -3.93 8.40 -13.11
N ALA A 194 -3.29 7.75 -14.08
CA ALA A 194 -1.99 8.16 -14.64
C ALA A 194 -1.90 9.68 -14.89
N ILE A 195 -0.78 10.27 -14.47
CA ILE A 195 -0.44 11.67 -14.71
C ILE A 195 0.63 11.66 -15.81
N ASP A 196 0.20 11.89 -17.04
CA ASP A 196 1.10 11.75 -18.20
C ASP A 196 1.93 13.02 -18.48
N SER A 197 1.67 14.12 -17.77
CA SER A 197 2.37 15.39 -17.97
C SER A 197 2.36 16.30 -16.75
N TRP A 198 3.30 17.26 -16.73
CA TRP A 198 3.31 18.36 -15.75
C TRP A 198 2.05 19.21 -15.79
N ASP A 199 1.43 19.37 -16.96
CA ASP A 199 0.17 20.10 -17.09
C ASP A 199 -0.98 19.33 -16.43
N ASN A 200 -1.01 17.99 -16.55
CA ASN A 200 -1.99 17.17 -15.85
C ASN A 200 -1.79 17.24 -14.33
N LEU A 201 -0.54 17.20 -13.85
CA LEU A 201 -0.25 17.43 -12.43
C LEU A 201 -0.74 18.81 -11.97
N ARG A 202 -0.46 19.85 -12.76
CA ARG A 202 -0.88 21.22 -12.45
C ARG A 202 -2.40 21.33 -12.38
N ALA A 203 -3.13 20.71 -13.30
CA ALA A 203 -4.60 20.68 -13.29
C ALA A 203 -5.17 20.02 -12.02
N ARG A 204 -4.42 19.14 -11.37
CA ARG A 204 -4.79 18.49 -10.10
C ARG A 204 -4.31 19.21 -8.84
N LEU A 205 -3.36 20.14 -8.94
CA LEU A 205 -2.80 20.84 -7.76
C LEU A 205 -3.09 22.33 -7.71
N ALA A 206 -3.20 23.00 -8.86
CA ALA A 206 -3.32 24.45 -8.94
C ALA A 206 -4.74 24.99 -8.64
N PRO A 207 -5.83 24.33 -9.07
CA PRO A 207 -7.18 24.84 -8.78
C PRO A 207 -7.50 24.89 -7.28
N SER A 208 -8.24 25.93 -6.86
CA SER A 208 -8.61 26.11 -5.44
C SER A 208 -9.55 25.01 -4.93
N ASP A 209 -10.25 24.30 -5.81
CA ASP A 209 -11.06 23.12 -5.49
C ASP A 209 -10.29 21.78 -5.55
N ARG A 210 -8.96 21.84 -5.60
CA ARG A 210 -8.11 20.65 -5.47
C ARG A 210 -7.22 20.76 -4.24
N ARG A 211 -7.04 19.63 -3.57
CA ARG A 211 -6.09 19.48 -2.47
C ARG A 211 -5.32 18.20 -2.67
N CYS A 212 -4.03 18.23 -2.38
CA CYS A 212 -3.21 17.05 -2.32
C CYS A 212 -2.45 17.06 -1.00
N PHE A 213 -2.29 15.88 -0.42
CA PHE A 213 -1.56 15.69 0.82
C PHE A 213 -0.63 14.49 0.67
N ALA A 214 0.52 14.53 1.34
CA ALA A 214 1.40 13.39 1.41
C ALA A 214 1.93 13.15 2.83
N PHE A 215 2.08 11.87 3.16
CA PHE A 215 2.72 11.42 4.39
C PHE A 215 4.19 11.15 4.14
N PHE A 216 5.04 11.78 4.94
CA PHE A 216 6.49 11.63 4.92
C PHE A 216 6.97 10.95 6.19
N HIS A 217 8.09 10.25 6.09
CA HIS A 217 8.81 9.75 7.25
C HIS A 217 10.12 10.54 7.43
N PRO A 218 10.54 10.89 8.66
CA PRO A 218 11.74 11.69 8.89
C PRO A 218 13.03 11.10 8.29
N ALA A 219 13.12 9.78 8.20
CA ALA A 219 14.26 9.09 7.56
C ALA A 219 14.20 9.08 6.02
N ILE A 220 13.07 9.49 5.43
CA ILE A 220 12.86 9.61 3.98
C ILE A 220 12.10 10.93 3.69
N PRO A 221 12.74 12.09 3.95
CA PRO A 221 12.03 13.38 4.05
C PRO A 221 11.55 13.95 2.71
N ASP A 222 12.20 13.57 1.61
CA ASP A 222 11.93 14.06 0.25
C ASP A 222 11.27 13.00 -0.64
N ASP A 223 10.72 11.94 -0.03
CA ASP A 223 10.02 10.87 -0.74
C ASP A 223 8.67 10.62 -0.05
N PRO A 224 7.54 10.93 -0.70
CA PRO A 224 6.24 10.68 -0.11
C PRO A 224 6.02 9.17 0.03
N LEU A 225 5.56 8.70 1.19
CA LEU A 225 5.23 7.29 1.38
C LEU A 225 3.83 6.96 0.88
N ILE A 226 2.91 7.88 1.16
CA ILE A 226 1.51 7.83 0.73
C ILE A 226 1.16 9.23 0.29
N PHE A 227 0.45 9.38 -0.82
CA PHE A 227 -0.23 10.63 -1.11
C PHE A 227 -1.71 10.42 -1.41
N VAL A 228 -2.45 11.49 -1.22
CA VAL A 228 -3.90 11.52 -1.22
C VAL A 228 -4.32 12.74 -2.03
N GLU A 229 -5.04 12.51 -3.13
CA GLU A 229 -5.64 13.56 -3.93
C GLU A 229 -7.12 13.71 -3.60
N VAL A 230 -7.55 14.97 -3.43
CA VAL A 230 -8.89 15.33 -3.00
C VAL A 230 -9.48 16.40 -3.92
N ALA A 231 -10.68 16.13 -4.41
CA ALA A 231 -11.49 17.10 -5.12
C ALA A 231 -12.55 17.68 -4.18
N LEU A 232 -12.68 19.01 -4.19
CA LEU A 232 -13.73 19.72 -3.48
C LEU A 232 -14.91 19.92 -4.43
N THR A 233 -16.10 19.48 -4.02
CA THR A 233 -17.30 19.51 -4.85
C THR A 233 -18.53 19.98 -4.04
N GLY A 234 -19.60 20.35 -4.75
CA GLY A 234 -20.91 20.56 -4.11
C GLY A 234 -21.49 19.23 -3.62
N ASP A 235 -21.60 18.26 -4.53
CA ASP A 235 -22.22 16.95 -4.28
C ASP A 235 -21.23 15.79 -4.47
N ILE A 236 -21.66 14.59 -4.09
CA ILE A 236 -20.90 13.35 -4.32
C ILE A 236 -20.89 13.04 -5.83
N PRO A 237 -19.72 12.97 -6.50
CA PRO A 237 -19.64 12.70 -7.93
C PRO A 237 -20.10 11.28 -8.26
N ALA A 238 -20.72 11.11 -9.43
CA ALA A 238 -21.20 9.82 -9.93
C ALA A 238 -20.17 9.07 -10.79
N SER A 239 -19.10 9.75 -11.25
CA SER A 239 -18.07 9.18 -12.11
C SER A 239 -16.72 9.88 -11.92
N ILE A 240 -15.62 9.18 -12.20
CA ILE A 240 -14.29 9.79 -12.13
C ILE A 240 -14.08 10.84 -13.23
N ALA A 241 -14.73 10.66 -14.39
CA ALA A 241 -14.69 11.63 -15.48
C ALA A 241 -15.19 13.01 -15.03
N SER A 242 -16.20 13.09 -14.16
CA SER A 242 -16.69 14.36 -13.61
C SER A 242 -15.66 15.09 -12.73
N VAL A 243 -14.69 14.36 -12.17
CA VAL A 243 -13.62 14.89 -11.32
C VAL A 243 -12.39 15.27 -12.15
N LEU A 244 -12.06 14.48 -13.18
CA LEU A 244 -10.82 14.65 -13.96
C LEU A 244 -11.00 15.46 -15.26
N SER A 245 -12.22 15.76 -15.69
CA SER A 245 -12.46 16.52 -16.94
C SER A 245 -11.85 17.93 -16.89
N ASP A 246 -11.15 18.31 -17.96
CA ASP A 246 -10.62 19.67 -18.15
C ASP A 246 -11.73 20.70 -18.40
N GLU A 247 -12.91 20.26 -18.82
CA GLU A 247 -14.08 21.11 -19.10
C GLU A 247 -14.91 21.42 -17.85
N ARG A 248 -14.50 20.93 -16.67
CA ARG A 248 -15.22 21.17 -15.42
C ARG A 248 -15.10 22.64 -15.01
N GLU A 249 -16.19 23.21 -14.49
CA GLU A 249 -16.13 24.50 -13.83
C GLU A 249 -15.51 24.33 -12.44
N ALA A 250 -14.39 25.02 -12.20
CA ALA A 250 -13.78 25.05 -10.88
C ALA A 250 -14.66 25.86 -9.92
N ILE A 251 -14.80 25.38 -8.70
CA ILE A 251 -15.51 26.11 -7.63
C ILE A 251 -14.51 26.72 -6.66
N GLU A 252 -14.90 27.77 -5.96
CA GLU A 252 -14.13 28.23 -4.81
C GLU A 252 -14.21 27.20 -3.66
N ALA A 253 -13.09 27.01 -2.97
CA ALA A 253 -12.96 26.00 -1.92
C ALA A 253 -14.01 26.19 -0.81
N GLU A 254 -14.34 27.44 -0.50
CA GLU A 254 -15.31 27.83 0.52
C GLU A 254 -16.75 27.47 0.14
N ASN A 255 -17.04 27.32 -1.16
CA ASN A 255 -18.37 26.93 -1.64
C ASN A 255 -18.57 25.41 -1.64
N ALA A 256 -17.51 24.64 -1.47
CA ALA A 256 -17.57 23.19 -1.45
C ALA A 256 -18.28 22.66 -0.18
N GLN A 257 -19.04 21.59 -0.35
CA GLN A 257 -19.71 20.87 0.75
C GLN A 257 -19.20 19.44 0.88
N THR A 258 -18.52 18.92 -0.13
CA THR A 258 -18.05 17.54 -0.21
C THR A 258 -16.56 17.51 -0.52
N ALA A 259 -15.80 16.72 0.24
CA ALA A 259 -14.42 16.36 -0.06
C ALA A 259 -14.38 14.93 -0.60
N VAL A 260 -13.88 14.77 -1.82
CA VAL A 260 -13.84 13.52 -2.56
C VAL A 260 -12.40 13.03 -2.68
N PHE A 261 -12.05 12.01 -1.92
CA PHE A 261 -10.77 11.30 -2.00
C PHE A 261 -10.78 10.39 -3.24
N TYR A 262 -10.26 10.87 -4.37
CA TYR A 262 -10.33 10.14 -5.64
C TYR A 262 -9.05 9.38 -5.99
N SER A 263 -7.92 9.70 -5.36
CA SER A 263 -6.68 8.90 -5.47
C SER A 263 -6.00 8.78 -4.11
N ILE A 264 -5.61 7.56 -3.76
CA ILE A 264 -4.79 7.24 -2.59
C ILE A 264 -3.74 6.24 -3.05
N SER A 265 -2.49 6.68 -3.10
CA SER A 265 -1.39 5.92 -3.68
C SER A 265 -0.33 5.62 -2.62
N ASN A 266 0.06 4.34 -2.51
CA ASN A 266 1.27 3.96 -1.77
C ASN A 266 2.45 3.99 -2.74
N CYS A 267 3.39 4.89 -2.49
CA CYS A 267 4.50 5.19 -3.37
C CYS A 267 5.57 4.10 -3.43
N HIS A 268 5.59 3.21 -2.44
CA HIS A 268 6.66 2.24 -2.28
C HIS A 268 6.12 0.82 -2.21
N ARG A 269 6.37 0.06 -3.27
CA ARG A 269 6.08 -1.38 -3.31
C ARG A 269 6.80 -2.14 -2.19
N GLY A 270 7.99 -1.69 -1.82
CA GLY A 270 8.73 -2.20 -0.66
C GLY A 270 8.02 -1.98 0.69
N LEU A 271 6.99 -1.14 0.78
CA LEU A 271 6.17 -0.98 1.98
C LEU A 271 4.84 -1.72 1.87
N ALA A 272 4.66 -2.61 0.88
CA ALA A 272 3.48 -3.45 0.79
C ALA A 272 3.29 -4.28 2.07
N GLY A 273 2.09 -4.24 2.64
CA GLY A 273 1.75 -4.94 3.89
C GLY A 273 2.17 -4.22 5.17
N VAL A 274 2.90 -3.10 5.09
CA VAL A 274 3.21 -2.24 6.24
C VAL A 274 2.01 -1.36 6.55
N SER A 275 1.48 -1.45 7.77
CA SER A 275 0.40 -0.57 8.22
C SER A 275 0.98 0.76 8.71
N PHE A 276 0.49 1.85 8.12
CA PHE A 276 0.79 3.23 8.53
C PHE A 276 -0.22 3.77 9.57
N GLY A 277 -1.05 2.88 10.12
CA GLY A 277 -2.15 3.19 11.02
C GLY A 277 -3.49 3.38 10.32
N SER A 278 -4.56 3.15 11.09
CA SER A 278 -5.95 3.05 10.59
C SER A 278 -6.72 4.38 10.53
N PHE A 279 -6.04 5.51 10.66
CA PHE A 279 -6.72 6.82 10.73
C PHE A 279 -6.03 7.88 9.85
N LEU A 280 -5.34 7.45 8.80
CA LEU A 280 -4.70 8.38 7.85
C LEU A 280 -5.74 9.30 7.22
N ILE A 281 -6.83 8.72 6.71
CA ILE A 281 -7.89 9.48 6.04
C ILE A 281 -8.68 10.32 7.04
N LYS A 282 -8.87 9.84 8.28
CA LYS A 282 -9.46 10.63 9.37
C LYS A 282 -8.64 11.88 9.65
N GLN A 283 -7.30 11.78 9.64
CA GLN A 283 -6.44 12.95 9.84
C GLN A 283 -6.65 13.98 8.73
N VAL A 284 -6.53 13.55 7.46
CA VAL A 284 -6.70 14.46 6.31
C VAL A 284 -8.09 15.10 6.32
N ALA A 285 -9.14 14.32 6.57
CA ALA A 285 -10.51 14.83 6.65
C ALA A 285 -10.73 15.80 7.82
N SER A 286 -10.10 15.56 8.97
CA SER A 286 -10.15 16.48 10.13
C SER A 286 -9.46 17.80 9.81
N ASP A 287 -8.24 17.76 9.28
CA ASP A 287 -7.47 18.97 8.90
C ASP A 287 -8.22 19.79 7.83
N MET A 288 -8.85 19.10 6.87
CA MET A 288 -9.72 19.74 5.88
C MET A 288 -10.97 20.36 6.50
N LYS A 289 -11.60 19.71 7.49
CA LYS A 289 -12.78 20.25 8.17
C LYS A 289 -12.45 21.50 9.00
N GLU A 290 -11.27 21.53 9.60
CA GLU A 290 -10.78 22.69 10.36
C GLU A 290 -10.47 23.87 9.45
N THR A 291 -9.86 23.63 8.29
CA THR A 291 -9.51 24.67 7.31
C THR A 291 -10.70 25.12 6.46
N LEU A 292 -11.64 24.22 6.14
CA LEU A 292 -12.82 24.46 5.32
C LEU A 292 -14.09 23.99 6.08
N PRO A 293 -14.64 24.83 6.98
CA PRO A 293 -15.74 24.43 7.87
C PRO A 293 -17.04 24.10 7.13
N ASN A 294 -17.20 24.56 5.88
CA ASN A 294 -18.38 24.30 5.04
C ASN A 294 -18.46 22.85 4.53
N LEU A 295 -17.37 22.08 4.59
CA LEU A 295 -17.36 20.67 4.22
C LEU A 295 -18.20 19.85 5.19
N LYS A 296 -19.22 19.16 4.68
CA LYS A 296 -20.14 18.32 5.44
C LYS A 296 -19.91 16.84 5.17
N THR A 297 -19.47 16.50 3.98
CA THR A 297 -19.38 15.14 3.48
C THR A 297 -17.95 14.80 3.10
N PHE A 298 -17.44 13.67 3.60
CA PHE A 298 -16.11 13.16 3.28
C PHE A 298 -16.28 11.78 2.67
N VAL A 299 -16.04 11.66 1.37
CA VAL A 299 -16.28 10.42 0.62
C VAL A 299 -15.09 10.10 -0.26
N THR A 300 -14.93 8.84 -0.62
CA THR A 300 -13.96 8.44 -1.64
C THR A 300 -14.64 8.24 -2.98
N LEU A 301 -13.86 8.20 -4.04
CA LEU A 301 -14.25 7.62 -5.32
C LEU A 301 -13.23 6.53 -5.65
N SER A 302 -13.51 5.31 -5.20
CA SER A 302 -12.52 4.23 -5.12
C SER A 302 -12.69 3.21 -6.25
N PRO A 303 -11.59 2.68 -6.81
CA PRO A 303 -11.63 1.57 -7.75
C PRO A 303 -12.00 0.26 -7.05
N VAL A 304 -12.39 -0.75 -7.84
CA VAL A 304 -12.76 -2.09 -7.34
C VAL A 304 -11.87 -3.18 -7.96
N PRO A 305 -10.56 -3.19 -7.63
CA PRO A 305 -9.62 -4.08 -8.28
C PRO A 305 -9.89 -5.55 -7.93
N GLY A 306 -10.19 -6.34 -8.96
CA GLY A 306 -10.38 -7.79 -8.82
C GLY A 306 -11.84 -8.24 -8.94
N PHE A 307 -12.79 -7.32 -9.10
CA PHE A 307 -14.19 -7.66 -9.32
C PHE A 307 -14.41 -8.43 -10.64
N THR A 308 -13.78 -8.02 -11.74
CA THR A 308 -13.85 -8.76 -13.01
C THR A 308 -13.31 -10.19 -12.85
N ARG A 309 -12.19 -10.35 -12.13
CA ARG A 309 -11.63 -11.68 -11.86
C ARG A 309 -12.58 -12.53 -11.01
N TRP A 310 -13.15 -11.95 -9.96
CA TRP A 310 -14.11 -12.65 -9.11
C TRP A 310 -15.33 -13.14 -9.90
N LEU A 311 -15.87 -12.34 -10.83
CA LEU A 311 -16.95 -12.76 -11.72
C LEU A 311 -16.52 -13.91 -12.63
N ALA A 312 -15.30 -13.86 -13.18
CA ALA A 312 -14.75 -14.92 -14.01
C ALA A 312 -14.54 -16.24 -13.24
N ASP A 313 -14.17 -16.15 -11.97
CA ASP A 313 -13.90 -17.30 -11.09
C ASP A 313 -15.20 -17.94 -10.53
N LEU A 314 -16.39 -17.40 -10.83
CA LEU A 314 -17.68 -18.01 -10.47
C LEU A 314 -17.90 -19.32 -11.22
N ASP A 315 -17.95 -20.44 -10.48
CA ASP A 315 -18.28 -21.76 -11.03
C ASP A 315 -19.76 -21.86 -11.49
N GLU A 316 -20.08 -22.95 -12.18
CA GLU A 316 -21.43 -23.19 -12.71
C GLU A 316 -22.51 -23.21 -11.62
N LYS A 317 -22.18 -23.70 -10.42
CA LYS A 317 -23.13 -23.74 -9.29
C LYS A 317 -23.47 -22.35 -8.79
N HIS A 318 -22.49 -21.46 -8.74
CA HIS A 318 -22.69 -20.06 -8.35
C HIS A 318 -23.41 -19.29 -9.47
N ARG A 319 -23.03 -19.48 -10.73
CA ARG A 319 -23.69 -18.84 -11.89
C ARG A 319 -25.16 -19.24 -12.02
N ALA A 320 -25.51 -20.50 -11.72
CA ALA A 320 -26.89 -20.97 -11.73
C ALA A 320 -27.80 -20.18 -10.76
N LYS A 321 -27.26 -19.74 -9.60
CA LYS A 321 -27.96 -19.01 -8.54
C LYS A 321 -28.09 -17.50 -8.78
N LEU A 322 -27.48 -16.98 -9.85
CA LEU A 322 -27.64 -15.59 -10.22
C LEU A 322 -29.08 -15.30 -10.68
N MET A 323 -29.56 -14.12 -10.33
CA MET A 323 -30.85 -13.59 -10.75
C MET A 323 -30.86 -13.29 -12.26
N ALA A 324 -32.04 -13.07 -12.84
CA ALA A 324 -32.18 -12.88 -14.29
C ALA A 324 -31.48 -11.61 -14.79
N ASP A 325 -31.62 -10.51 -14.04
CA ASP A 325 -30.92 -9.24 -14.21
C ASP A 325 -29.40 -9.39 -14.07
N GLU A 326 -28.92 -10.12 -13.06
CA GLU A 326 -27.48 -10.40 -12.86
C GLU A 326 -26.88 -11.19 -14.04
N LYS A 327 -27.59 -12.22 -14.52
CA LYS A 327 -27.19 -12.99 -15.70
C LYS A 327 -27.16 -12.13 -16.96
N ARG A 328 -28.16 -11.26 -17.12
CA ARG A 328 -28.24 -10.35 -18.27
C ARG A 328 -27.11 -9.33 -18.24
N ALA A 329 -26.83 -8.74 -17.09
CA ALA A 329 -25.73 -7.81 -16.90
C ALA A 329 -24.38 -8.45 -17.26
N LEU A 330 -24.11 -9.68 -16.83
CA LEU A 330 -22.90 -10.43 -17.22
C LEU A 330 -22.77 -10.58 -18.74
N GLN A 331 -23.84 -11.01 -19.42
CA GLN A 331 -23.83 -11.14 -20.88
C GLN A 331 -23.53 -9.82 -21.58
N ILE A 332 -24.05 -8.71 -21.05
CA ILE A 332 -23.81 -7.37 -21.61
C ILE A 332 -22.36 -6.96 -21.42
N VAL A 333 -21.81 -7.04 -20.20
CA VAL A 333 -20.45 -6.56 -19.93
C VAL A 333 -19.35 -7.45 -20.52
N GLU A 334 -19.69 -8.67 -20.90
CA GLU A 334 -18.86 -9.61 -21.68
C GLU A 334 -18.93 -9.35 -23.20
N SER A 335 -19.90 -8.56 -23.69
CA SER A 335 -20.05 -8.25 -25.11
C SER A 335 -19.12 -7.12 -25.57
N GLU A 336 -18.63 -7.18 -26.81
CA GLU A 336 -17.74 -6.13 -27.32
C GLU A 336 -18.47 -4.79 -27.49
N GLY A 337 -17.88 -3.73 -26.92
CA GLY A 337 -18.34 -2.37 -27.15
C GLY A 337 -19.53 -1.90 -26.30
N TRP A 338 -20.02 -2.71 -25.36
CA TRP A 338 -21.14 -2.37 -24.46
C TRP A 338 -20.95 -1.01 -23.77
N GLN A 339 -19.71 -0.69 -23.38
CA GLN A 339 -19.36 0.54 -22.67
C GLN A 339 -19.62 1.82 -23.49
N LYS A 340 -19.71 1.70 -24.82
CA LYS A 340 -19.99 2.82 -25.73
C LYS A 340 -21.48 3.03 -25.96
N ASP A 341 -22.32 2.03 -25.67
CA ASP A 341 -23.76 2.07 -25.88
C ASP A 341 -24.45 2.50 -24.58
N PRO A 342 -25.10 3.69 -24.53
CA PRO A 342 -25.87 4.11 -23.36
C PRO A 342 -26.99 3.15 -22.97
N ALA A 343 -27.67 2.53 -23.94
CA ALA A 343 -28.80 1.65 -23.67
C ALA A 343 -28.34 0.34 -23.01
N LEU A 344 -27.20 -0.21 -23.45
CA LEU A 344 -26.62 -1.40 -22.82
C LEU A 344 -26.10 -1.12 -21.41
N ARG A 345 -25.55 0.08 -21.16
CA ARG A 345 -25.13 0.49 -19.81
C ARG A 345 -26.31 0.61 -18.85
N GLU A 346 -27.40 1.23 -19.30
CA GLU A 346 -28.64 1.34 -18.51
C GLU A 346 -29.24 -0.05 -18.25
N GLU A 347 -29.30 -0.92 -19.27
CA GLU A 347 -29.83 -2.28 -19.13
C GLU A 347 -29.01 -3.15 -18.15
N ALA A 348 -27.69 -2.95 -18.08
CA ALA A 348 -26.81 -3.71 -17.20
C ALA A 348 -26.77 -3.19 -15.75
N GLU A 349 -27.24 -1.97 -15.48
CA GLU A 349 -26.99 -1.25 -14.23
C GLU A 349 -27.44 -2.05 -13.00
N ASP A 350 -28.71 -2.40 -12.90
CA ASP A 350 -29.28 -3.07 -11.72
C ASP A 350 -28.57 -4.42 -11.42
N GLY A 351 -28.32 -5.22 -12.46
CA GLY A 351 -27.62 -6.49 -12.34
C GLY A 351 -26.16 -6.32 -11.90
N MET A 352 -25.46 -5.32 -12.43
CA MET A 352 -24.08 -5.01 -12.03
C MET A 352 -23.99 -4.49 -10.60
N LEU A 353 -24.95 -3.65 -10.17
CA LEU A 353 -25.03 -3.16 -8.80
C LEU A 353 -25.30 -4.30 -7.81
N SER A 354 -26.19 -5.24 -8.14
CA SER A 354 -26.45 -6.45 -7.33
C SER A 354 -25.22 -7.35 -7.21
N LEU A 355 -24.55 -7.64 -8.33
CA LEU A 355 -23.32 -8.44 -8.36
C LEU A 355 -22.20 -7.81 -7.51
N ALA A 356 -22.01 -6.50 -7.64
CA ALA A 356 -21.03 -5.77 -6.85
C ALA A 356 -21.39 -5.78 -5.35
N ALA A 357 -22.67 -5.66 -4.99
CA ALA A 357 -23.11 -5.77 -3.60
C ALA A 357 -22.79 -7.17 -3.02
N ARG A 358 -22.99 -8.25 -3.79
CA ARG A 358 -22.56 -9.60 -3.39
C ARG A 358 -21.06 -9.68 -3.17
N TYR A 359 -20.27 -9.10 -4.08
CA TYR A 359 -18.81 -9.09 -3.99
C TYR A 359 -18.34 -8.42 -2.69
N PHE A 360 -18.81 -7.21 -2.37
CA PHE A 360 -18.39 -6.52 -1.16
C PHE A 360 -18.89 -7.17 0.13
N LEU A 361 -20.18 -7.53 0.16
CA LEU A 361 -20.82 -7.95 1.41
C LEU A 361 -20.62 -9.43 1.70
N ASN A 362 -20.53 -10.30 0.68
CA ASN A 362 -20.51 -11.76 0.86
C ASN A 362 -19.19 -12.41 0.47
N ALA A 363 -18.44 -11.90 -0.52
CA ALA A 363 -17.17 -12.52 -0.89
C ALA A 363 -16.12 -12.25 0.21
N LYS A 364 -15.45 -13.31 0.66
CA LYS A 364 -14.48 -13.28 1.76
C LYS A 364 -13.27 -14.12 1.38
N ARG A 365 -12.10 -13.72 1.87
CA ARG A 365 -10.89 -14.54 1.84
C ARG A 365 -10.98 -15.65 2.88
N GLY A 366 -10.07 -16.62 2.82
CA GLY A 366 -10.00 -17.71 3.80
C GLY A 366 -9.76 -17.27 5.26
N ASP A 367 -9.31 -16.03 5.48
CA ASP A 367 -9.17 -15.41 6.80
C ASP A 367 -10.43 -14.64 7.27
N GLY A 368 -11.53 -14.72 6.52
CA GLY A 368 -12.80 -14.05 6.84
C GLY A 368 -12.83 -12.55 6.52
N GLN A 369 -11.77 -11.98 5.92
CA GLN A 369 -11.76 -10.57 5.51
C GLN A 369 -12.49 -10.38 4.16
N PRO A 370 -13.08 -9.19 3.87
CA PRO A 370 -13.59 -8.85 2.53
C PRO A 370 -12.59 -9.18 1.43
N LEU A 371 -13.05 -9.70 0.29
CA LEU A 371 -12.18 -10.12 -0.81
C LEU A 371 -11.44 -8.95 -1.49
N ASP A 372 -12.12 -7.81 -1.64
CA ASP A 372 -11.57 -6.61 -2.25
C ASP A 372 -10.50 -5.93 -1.36
N PRO A 373 -9.28 -5.65 -1.86
CA PRO A 373 -8.23 -5.01 -1.08
C PRO A 373 -8.52 -3.55 -0.71
N VAL A 374 -9.24 -2.80 -1.56
CA VAL A 374 -9.57 -1.40 -1.34
C VAL A 374 -10.67 -1.27 -0.29
N ALA A 375 -11.63 -2.20 -0.26
CA ALA A 375 -12.61 -2.34 0.80
C ALA A 375 -11.95 -2.61 2.14
N ARG A 376 -11.00 -3.56 2.20
CA ARG A 376 -10.25 -3.82 3.44
C ARG A 376 -9.53 -2.56 3.93
N PHE A 377 -8.94 -1.79 3.02
CA PHE A 377 -8.28 -0.53 3.36
C PHE A 377 -9.26 0.50 3.94
N HIS A 378 -10.36 0.81 3.25
CA HIS A 378 -11.29 1.86 3.71
C HIS A 378 -12.11 1.45 4.94
N LEU A 379 -12.60 0.22 5.00
CA LEU A 379 -13.30 -0.32 6.17
C LEU A 379 -12.35 -0.40 7.38
N GLY A 380 -11.10 -0.83 7.15
CA GLY A 380 -10.03 -0.78 8.15
C GLY A 380 -9.68 0.63 8.62
N ASN A 381 -10.02 1.66 7.83
CA ASN A 381 -9.91 3.06 8.23
C ASN A 381 -11.23 3.65 8.82
N GLY A 382 -12.20 2.79 9.14
CA GLY A 382 -13.48 3.17 9.75
C GLY A 382 -14.50 3.80 8.80
N ALA A 383 -14.29 3.69 7.49
CA ALA A 383 -15.27 4.15 6.52
C ALA A 383 -16.47 3.19 6.42
N MET A 384 -17.55 3.65 5.80
CA MET A 384 -18.73 2.84 5.46
C MET A 384 -18.85 2.74 3.94
N LEU A 385 -19.10 1.55 3.40
CA LEU A 385 -19.44 1.39 1.98
C LEU A 385 -20.79 2.07 1.72
N ASN A 386 -20.75 3.20 1.03
CA ASN A 386 -21.88 4.13 0.97
C ASN A 386 -22.72 3.98 -0.30
N ARG A 387 -22.05 3.83 -1.44
CA ARG A 387 -22.69 3.74 -2.77
C ARG A 387 -21.83 2.89 -3.70
N ILE A 388 -22.50 2.10 -4.55
CA ILE A 388 -21.90 1.41 -5.70
C ILE A 388 -22.39 2.13 -6.96
N MET A 389 -21.51 2.33 -7.94
CA MET A 389 -21.81 3.04 -9.18
C MET A 389 -21.39 2.18 -10.37
N HIS A 390 -22.33 1.91 -11.28
CA HIS A 390 -22.07 1.27 -12.56
C HIS A 390 -21.51 2.27 -13.57
N ALA A 391 -20.62 1.83 -14.46
CA ALA A 391 -20.04 2.64 -15.54
C ALA A 391 -19.43 3.97 -15.07
N ALA A 392 -18.88 4.01 -13.85
CA ALA A 392 -18.31 5.20 -13.23
C ALA A 392 -16.88 5.52 -13.71
N ASP A 393 -16.15 4.52 -14.19
CA ASP A 393 -14.86 4.67 -14.87
C ASP A 393 -14.80 3.77 -16.10
N LEU A 394 -14.81 4.37 -17.29
CA LEU A 394 -14.75 3.67 -18.58
C LEU A 394 -13.34 3.62 -19.18
N SER A 395 -12.30 3.95 -18.39
CA SER A 395 -10.92 3.77 -18.79
C SER A 395 -10.63 2.29 -19.03
N SER A 396 -9.66 2.01 -19.93
CA SER A 396 -9.29 0.63 -20.24
C SER A 396 -8.82 -0.15 -19.01
N SER A 397 -8.20 0.53 -18.04
CA SER A 397 -7.75 -0.07 -16.79
C SER A 397 -8.94 -0.49 -15.91
N ALA A 398 -9.88 0.42 -15.66
CA ALA A 398 -11.04 0.14 -14.81
C ALA A 398 -11.97 -0.92 -15.43
N LEU A 399 -12.13 -0.93 -16.75
CA LEU A 399 -12.87 -1.97 -17.46
C LEU A 399 -12.25 -3.36 -17.25
N ARG A 400 -10.92 -3.49 -17.29
CA ARG A 400 -10.22 -4.76 -16.99
C ARG A 400 -10.32 -5.19 -15.53
N GLN A 401 -10.37 -4.22 -14.61
CA GLN A 401 -10.35 -4.50 -13.18
C GLN A 401 -11.75 -4.81 -12.61
N SER A 402 -12.78 -4.16 -13.14
CA SER A 402 -14.11 -4.09 -12.51
C SER A 402 -15.30 -3.86 -13.46
N HIS A 403 -15.11 -3.95 -14.79
CA HIS A 403 -16.11 -3.51 -15.77
C HIS A 403 -16.60 -2.07 -15.54
N GLY A 404 -15.73 -1.21 -15.01
CA GLY A 404 -16.02 0.20 -14.75
C GLY A 404 -16.90 0.49 -13.52
N VAL A 405 -17.06 -0.50 -12.64
CA VAL A 405 -17.68 -0.28 -11.32
C VAL A 405 -16.73 0.50 -10.43
N MET A 406 -17.25 1.54 -9.78
CA MET A 406 -16.57 2.24 -8.68
C MET A 406 -17.47 2.30 -7.45
N VAL A 407 -16.89 2.66 -6.31
CA VAL A 407 -17.65 2.81 -5.06
C VAL A 407 -17.28 4.10 -4.32
N ASN A 408 -18.22 4.59 -3.50
CA ASN A 408 -17.93 5.61 -2.50
C ASN A 408 -17.84 4.97 -1.12
N TYR A 409 -16.75 5.24 -0.40
CA TYR A 409 -16.67 5.02 1.05
C TYR A 409 -16.91 6.34 1.78
N LEU A 410 -17.85 6.37 2.72
CA LEU A 410 -18.17 7.54 3.54
C LEU A 410 -17.37 7.52 4.84
N TYR A 411 -16.63 8.60 5.09
CA TYR A 411 -15.94 8.89 6.34
C TYR A 411 -16.81 9.79 7.22
N ASP A 412 -17.64 9.16 8.05
CA ASP A 412 -18.46 9.83 9.07
C ASP A 412 -17.61 10.10 10.31
N LEU A 413 -16.95 11.26 10.38
CA LEU A 413 -15.90 11.56 11.36
C LEU A 413 -16.24 11.17 12.82
N PRO A 414 -17.45 11.44 13.35
CA PRO A 414 -17.86 11.01 14.69
C PRO A 414 -17.94 9.49 14.88
N ARG A 415 -18.13 8.70 13.82
CA ARG A 415 -18.32 7.24 13.87
C ARG A 415 -17.13 6.44 13.35
N VAL A 416 -16.08 7.09 12.83
CA VAL A 416 -14.89 6.42 12.27
C VAL A 416 -14.25 5.46 13.26
N GLU A 417 -14.04 5.88 14.52
CA GLU A 417 -13.42 5.02 15.54
C GLU A 417 -14.28 3.81 15.88
N GLN A 418 -15.58 4.02 16.09
CA GLN A 418 -16.52 2.94 16.37
C GLN A 418 -16.53 1.88 15.24
N ARG A 419 -16.56 2.32 13.98
CA ARG A 419 -16.56 1.42 12.81
C ARG A 419 -15.21 0.71 12.64
N HIS A 420 -14.12 1.42 12.91
CA HIS A 420 -12.79 0.82 12.90
C HIS A 420 -12.71 -0.33 13.91
N GLU A 421 -13.14 -0.11 15.16
CA GLU A 421 -13.12 -1.14 16.20
C GLU A 421 -14.00 -2.35 15.83
N ALA A 422 -15.20 -2.11 15.29
CA ALA A 422 -16.08 -3.18 14.83
C ALA A 422 -15.43 -4.01 13.70
N TYR A 423 -14.81 -3.34 12.72
CA TYR A 423 -14.10 -4.02 11.64
C TYR A 423 -12.86 -4.78 12.14
N ALA A 424 -12.08 -4.19 13.03
CA ALA A 424 -10.87 -4.81 13.59
C ALA A 424 -11.19 -6.03 14.45
N ALA A 425 -12.28 -6.00 15.23
CA ALA A 425 -12.66 -7.06 16.14
C ALA A 425 -13.32 -8.26 15.45
N SER A 426 -14.18 -8.01 14.46
CA SER A 426 -15.06 -9.05 13.89
C SER A 426 -15.18 -9.02 12.36
N ALA A 427 -14.36 -8.22 11.67
CA ALA A 427 -14.47 -7.97 10.23
C ALA A 427 -15.89 -7.49 9.81
N GLU A 428 -16.59 -6.80 10.71
CA GLU A 428 -17.93 -6.26 10.43
C GLU A 428 -17.88 -5.21 9.32
N ILE A 429 -18.67 -5.42 8.26
CA ILE A 429 -18.73 -4.51 7.12
C ILE A 429 -19.81 -3.45 7.38
N ALA A 430 -19.38 -2.22 7.67
CA ALA A 430 -20.28 -1.07 7.65
C ALA A 430 -20.70 -0.74 6.21
N ALA A 431 -22.00 -0.87 5.91
CA ALA A 431 -22.58 -0.53 4.62
C ALA A 431 -23.89 0.27 4.76
N SER A 432 -24.16 1.17 3.82
CA SER A 432 -25.38 1.96 3.81
C SER A 432 -26.61 1.10 3.45
N ARG A 433 -27.81 1.64 3.70
CA ARG A 433 -29.05 1.01 3.25
C ARG A 433 -29.13 0.89 1.73
N ALA A 434 -28.62 1.90 1.01
CA ALA A 434 -28.61 1.91 -0.45
C ALA A 434 -27.74 0.78 -1.03
N VAL A 435 -26.74 0.30 -0.29
CA VAL A 435 -25.90 -0.84 -0.70
C VAL A 435 -26.51 -2.15 -0.25
N THR A 436 -26.98 -2.25 1.00
CA THR A 436 -27.54 -3.51 1.52
C THR A 436 -28.86 -3.89 0.85
N SER A 437 -29.63 -2.93 0.31
CA SER A 437 -30.84 -3.20 -0.47
C SER A 437 -30.58 -3.72 -1.88
N LEU A 438 -29.34 -3.64 -2.38
CA LEU A 438 -28.96 -4.22 -3.68
C LEU A 438 -28.80 -5.74 -3.60
N LEU A 439 -28.63 -6.30 -2.40
CA LEU A 439 -28.58 -7.76 -2.26
C LEU A 439 -29.97 -8.36 -2.52
N PRO A 440 -30.04 -9.50 -3.21
CA PRO A 440 -31.29 -10.24 -3.36
C PRO A 440 -31.79 -10.74 -2.01
N SER A 441 -33.07 -11.12 -1.92
CA SER A 441 -33.68 -11.52 -0.63
C SER A 441 -32.87 -12.60 0.11
N LYS A 442 -32.92 -12.59 1.46
CA LYS A 442 -32.11 -13.46 2.34
C LYS A 442 -32.14 -14.96 1.98
N ALA A 443 -33.21 -15.46 1.38
CA ALA A 443 -33.33 -16.85 0.94
C ALA A 443 -32.28 -17.26 -0.13
N VAL A 444 -31.68 -16.30 -0.85
CA VAL A 444 -30.71 -16.50 -1.94
C VAL A 444 -29.27 -16.16 -1.50
N GLN A 445 -29.08 -15.60 -0.29
CA GLN A 445 -27.79 -15.05 0.16
C GLN A 445 -26.84 -16.06 0.83
N ASP A 446 -27.35 -17.08 1.51
CA ASP A 446 -26.56 -17.89 2.46
C ASP A 446 -25.54 -18.87 1.82
N ASP A 447 -25.45 -18.92 0.50
CA ASP A 447 -24.77 -20.01 -0.21
C ASP A 447 -23.67 -19.54 -1.18
N MET A 448 -23.20 -18.29 -1.03
CA MET A 448 -22.12 -17.67 -1.82
C MET A 448 -20.94 -17.14 -0.96
N ARG A 449 -20.91 -17.44 0.35
CA ARG A 449 -19.82 -16.98 1.25
C ARG A 449 -18.44 -17.54 0.90
N ASN A 450 -18.38 -18.57 0.05
CA ASN A 450 -17.18 -19.36 -0.25
C ASN A 450 -16.62 -19.17 -1.67
N VAL A 451 -17.00 -18.11 -2.39
CA VAL A 451 -16.31 -17.75 -3.65
C VAL A 451 -15.07 -16.93 -3.26
N ALA A 452 -13.95 -17.63 -3.00
CA ALA A 452 -12.66 -17.06 -2.62
C ALA A 452 -11.62 -17.25 -3.72
#